data_AF-A0A7S3RKR9-F1
#
_entry.id   AF-A0A7S3RKR9-F1
#
_cell.length_a   1.000
_cell.length_b   1.000
_cell.length_c   1.000
_cell.angle_alpha   90.00
_cell.angle_beta   90.00
_cell.angle_gamma   90.00
#
_symmetry.space_group_name_H-M   'P 1'
#
loop_
_entity.id
_entity.type
_entity.pdbx_description
1 polymer ?
#
loop_
_entity_poly.entity_id
_entity_poly.type
_entity_poly.pdbx_seq_one_letter_code
_entity_poly.pdbx_strand_id
1 'polypeptide(L)'
;AEDRFYNDYPCVIISGKGQPDVATRLFLNKVRSALNVPILGLFDADPYGLKILSVYMKGSKNMSYDSINLTTPDIKWLGVRPSDLDKYSIPQQCRLEMSEHDLKTGR
;
A
#
# COMPACT_ATOMS: atom_id res chain seq x y z
N ALA A 1 -6.16 10.59 -12.58
CA ALA A 1 -7.16 11.33 -11.76
C ALA A 1 -8.38 11.77 -12.58
N GLU A 2 -8.36 11.63 -13.91
CA GLU A 2 -9.45 12.07 -14.79
C GLU A 2 -10.67 11.14 -14.79
N ASP A 3 -10.51 9.84 -14.51
CA ASP A 3 -11.63 8.88 -14.56
C ASP A 3 -12.65 9.02 -13.41
N ARG A 4 -12.38 9.89 -12.42
CA ARG A 4 -13.26 10.14 -11.26
C ARG A 4 -13.90 8.87 -10.69
N PHE A 5 -13.12 7.81 -10.50
CA PHE A 5 -13.58 6.50 -10.02
C PHE A 5 -14.47 6.55 -8.77
N TYR A 6 -14.28 7.56 -7.92
CA TYR A 6 -15.10 7.84 -6.74
C TYR A 6 -16.57 8.22 -7.04
N ASN A 7 -16.91 8.54 -8.29
CA ASN A 7 -18.30 8.81 -8.73
C ASN A 7 -19.09 7.53 -8.95
N ASP A 8 -18.44 6.50 -9.50
CA ASP A 8 -19.09 5.21 -9.79
C ASP A 8 -19.06 4.30 -8.56
N TYR A 9 -17.97 4.37 -7.78
CA TYR A 9 -17.79 3.60 -6.56
C TYR A 9 -17.55 4.55 -5.38
N PRO A 10 -18.42 4.56 -4.35
CA PRO A 10 -18.27 5.46 -3.20
C PRO A 10 -17.00 5.10 -2.43
N CYS A 11 -15.93 5.85 -2.68
CA CYS A 11 -14.61 5.59 -2.12
C CYS A 11 -13.82 6.88 -1.90
N VAL A 12 -12.83 6.81 -1.02
CA VAL A 12 -11.86 7.89 -0.80
C VAL A 12 -10.50 7.39 -1.29
N ILE A 13 -9.91 8.12 -2.24
CA ILE A 13 -8.59 7.79 -2.79
C ILE A 13 -7.55 8.67 -2.11
N ILE A 14 -6.57 8.05 -1.47
CA ILE A 14 -5.45 8.70 -0.78
C ILE A 14 -4.16 8.24 -1.46
N SER A 15 -3.28 9.19 -1.83
CA SER A 15 -1.97 8.89 -2.43
C SER A 15 -0.84 9.26 -1.47
N GLY A 16 0.03 8.29 -1.19
CA GLY A 16 1.15 8.43 -0.23
C GLY A 16 2.47 8.91 -0.82
N LYS A 17 2.55 9.24 -2.12
CA LYS A 17 3.80 9.61 -2.83
C LYS A 17 5.02 8.70 -2.52
N GLY A 18 4.78 7.40 -2.28
CA GLY A 18 5.82 6.44 -1.89
C GLY A 18 5.81 6.14 -0.40
N GLN A 19 6.94 6.36 0.28
CA GLN A 19 7.05 6.09 1.72
C GLN A 19 6.12 7.03 2.51
N PRO A 20 5.20 6.50 3.32
CA PRO A 20 4.21 7.32 3.99
C PRO A 20 4.84 8.17 5.09
N ASP A 21 4.49 9.45 5.09
CA ASP A 21 4.80 10.36 6.16
C ASP A 21 3.88 10.15 7.37
N VAL A 22 4.24 10.78 8.49
CA VAL A 22 3.50 10.65 9.76
C VAL A 22 2.07 11.18 9.60
N ALA A 23 1.87 12.28 8.87
CA ALA A 23 0.55 12.89 8.69
C ALA A 23 -0.40 11.98 7.90
N THR A 24 0.05 11.36 6.81
CA THR A 24 -0.76 10.40 6.04
C THR A 24 -1.17 9.20 6.90
N ARG A 25 -0.25 8.68 7.73
CA ARG A 25 -0.53 7.55 8.63
C ARG A 25 -1.53 7.91 9.73
N LEU A 26 -1.39 9.09 10.34
CA LEU A 26 -2.36 9.61 11.30
C LEU A 26 -3.74 9.79 10.66
N PHE A 27 -3.78 10.36 9.47
CA PHE A 27 -5.02 10.61 8.75
C PHE A 27 -5.74 9.30 8.43
N LEU A 28 -5.04 8.31 7.89
CA LEU A 28 -5.60 6.98 7.61
C LEU A 28 -6.15 6.31 8.87
N ASN A 29 -5.42 6.35 9.99
CA ASN A 29 -5.90 5.76 11.24
C ASN A 29 -7.14 6.49 11.79
N LYS A 30 -7.20 7.82 11.66
CA LYS A 30 -8.39 8.60 12.02
C LYS A 30 -9.58 8.27 11.13
N VAL A 31 -9.38 8.19 9.81
CA VAL A 31 -10.43 7.83 8.84
C VAL A 31 -10.98 6.44 9.15
N ARG A 32 -10.09 5.47 9.37
CA ARG A 32 -10.44 4.11 9.79
C ARG A 32 -11.29 4.12 11.06
N SER A 33 -10.82 4.79 12.11
CA SER A 33 -11.49 4.80 13.42
C SER A 33 -12.80 5.58 13.43
N ALA A 34 -12.89 6.67 12.67
CA ALA A 34 -14.07 7.54 12.64
C ALA A 34 -15.18 7.02 11.71
N LEU A 35 -14.81 6.45 10.56
CA LEU A 35 -15.78 6.02 9.55
C LEU A 35 -16.02 4.50 9.57
N ASN A 36 -15.15 3.72 10.22
CA ASN A 36 -15.21 2.27 10.29
C ASN A 36 -15.34 1.60 8.90
N VAL A 37 -14.61 2.14 7.92
CA VAL A 37 -14.60 1.67 6.53
C VAL A 37 -13.38 0.79 6.26
N PRO A 38 -13.47 -0.19 5.33
CA PRO A 38 -12.33 -1.00 4.96
C PRO A 38 -11.24 -0.16 4.29
N ILE A 39 -10.00 -0.28 4.78
CA ILE A 39 -8.84 0.34 4.17
C ILE A 39 -8.20 -0.65 3.19
N LEU A 40 -8.09 -0.24 1.93
CA LEU A 40 -7.47 -1.01 0.87
C LEU A 40 -6.19 -0.33 0.43
N GLY A 41 -5.11 -1.08 0.30
CA GLY A 41 -3.82 -0.58 -0.17
C GLY A 41 -3.46 -1.17 -1.53
N LEU A 42 -3.15 -0.27 -2.48
CA LEU A 42 -2.64 -0.62 -3.79
C LEU A 42 -1.15 -0.28 -3.83
N PHE A 43 -0.31 -1.28 -4.11
CA PHE A 43 1.14 -1.19 -4.12
C PHE A 43 1.72 -1.94 -5.32
N ASP A 44 2.96 -1.62 -5.67
CA ASP A 44 3.67 -2.33 -6.74
C ASP A 44 4.03 -3.76 -6.33
N ALA A 45 4.15 -4.64 -7.32
CA ALA A 45 4.47 -6.05 -7.16
C ALA A 45 5.98 -6.30 -6.92
N ASP A 46 6.58 -5.54 -6.00
CA ASP A 46 8.01 -5.59 -5.69
C ASP A 46 8.28 -5.55 -4.16
N PRO A 47 9.52 -5.82 -3.73
CA PRO A 47 9.89 -5.75 -2.31
C PRO A 47 9.69 -4.37 -1.68
N TYR A 48 9.76 -3.28 -2.46
CA TYR A 48 9.60 -1.92 -1.96
C TYR A 48 8.13 -1.59 -1.66
N GLY A 49 7.20 -1.99 -2.53
CA GLY A 49 5.76 -1.92 -2.31
C GLY A 49 5.34 -2.70 -1.07
N LEU A 50 5.88 -3.91 -0.89
CA LEU A 50 5.67 -4.72 0.31
C LEU A 50 6.24 -4.06 1.58
N LYS A 51 7.39 -3.39 1.46
CA LYS A 51 7.97 -2.60 2.56
C LYS A 51 7.08 -1.43 2.95
N ILE A 52 6.51 -0.70 1.98
CA ILE A 52 5.56 0.38 2.23
C ILE A 52 4.31 -0.16 2.95
N LEU A 53 3.71 -1.23 2.42
CA LEU A 53 2.57 -1.91 3.05
C LEU A 53 2.90 -2.29 4.51
N SER A 54 4.07 -2.86 4.76
CA SER A 54 4.53 -3.23 6.10
C SER A 54 4.63 -2.02 7.04
N VAL A 55 5.06 -0.85 6.55
CA VAL A 55 5.08 0.39 7.35
C VAL A 55 3.67 0.84 7.72
N TYR A 56 2.70 0.73 6.82
CA TYR A 56 1.30 1.02 7.15
C TYR A 56 0.74 0.03 8.17
N MET A 57 1.03 -1.26 8.03
CA MET A 57 0.50 -2.31 8.90
C MET A 57 1.12 -2.33 10.30
N LYS A 58 2.45 -2.24 10.37
CA LYS A 58 3.24 -2.53 11.59
C LYS A 58 4.03 -1.32 12.08
N GLY A 59 4.11 -0.26 11.29
CA GLY A 59 4.91 0.92 11.59
C GLY A 59 6.35 0.78 11.15
N SER A 60 7.11 1.87 11.26
CA SER A 60 8.54 1.87 10.95
C SER A 60 9.35 1.48 12.19
N LYS A 61 10.51 0.83 11.98
CA LYS A 61 11.45 0.48 13.07
C LYS A 61 11.87 1.69 13.91
N ASN A 62 11.87 2.89 13.32
CA ASN A 62 12.30 4.12 13.97
C ASN A 62 11.19 4.79 14.81
N MET A 63 9.93 4.34 14.74
CA MET A 63 8.78 4.90 15.47
C MET A 63 7.95 3.79 16.13
N SER A 64 8.62 2.89 16.86
CA SER A 64 7.96 1.81 17.60
C SER A 64 7.03 2.34 18.70
N TYR A 65 7.39 3.44 19.37
CA TYR A 65 6.61 4.02 20.47
C TYR A 65 5.27 4.64 20.04
N ASP A 66 5.21 5.28 18.86
CA ASP A 66 3.96 5.87 18.32
C ASP A 66 3.19 4.92 17.39
N SER A 67 3.59 3.65 17.33
CA SER A 67 3.04 2.67 16.38
C SER A 67 1.53 2.47 16.53
N ILE A 68 0.99 2.54 17.75
CA ILE A 68 -0.45 2.29 18.00
C ILE A 68 -1.34 3.32 17.29
N ASN A 69 -0.91 4.59 17.24
CA ASN A 69 -1.68 5.66 16.62
C ASN A 69 -1.36 5.86 15.13
N LEU A 70 -0.29 5.23 14.64
CA LEU A 70 0.25 5.43 13.29
C LEU A 70 0.17 4.17 12.41
N THR A 71 -0.51 3.13 12.87
CA THR A 71 -0.66 1.88 12.11
C THR A 71 -2.10 1.62 11.74
N THR A 72 -2.28 0.92 10.64
CA THR A 72 -3.55 0.44 10.11
C THR A 72 -3.40 -1.06 9.86
N PRO A 73 -3.41 -1.88 10.93
CA PRO A 73 -3.09 -3.31 10.84
C PRO A 73 -4.09 -4.12 10.01
N ASP A 74 -5.30 -3.62 9.81
CA ASP A 74 -6.38 -4.22 9.03
C ASP A 74 -6.42 -3.77 7.56
N ILE A 75 -5.41 -3.01 7.11
CA ILE A 75 -5.27 -2.68 5.69
C ILE A 75 -5.17 -3.98 4.87
N LYS A 76 -5.98 -4.07 3.82
CA LYS A 76 -5.96 -5.20 2.91
C LYS A 76 -5.18 -4.85 1.66
N TRP A 77 -4.21 -5.70 1.30
CA TRP A 77 -3.49 -5.54 0.04
C TRP A 77 -4.42 -5.91 -1.13
N LEU A 78 -4.82 -4.89 -1.89
CA LEU A 78 -5.72 -5.02 -3.02
C LEU A 78 -5.01 -5.60 -4.25
N GLY A 79 -3.74 -5.23 -4.44
CA GLY A 79 -2.93 -5.54 -5.62
C GLY A 79 -1.83 -4.49 -5.78
N VAL A 80 -0.98 -4.53 -6.79
CA VAL A 80 -0.77 -5.60 -7.78
C VAL A 80 0.04 -6.72 -7.11
N ARG A 81 -0.50 -7.94 -7.05
CA ARG A 81 0.26 -9.08 -6.50
C ARG A 81 1.05 -9.77 -7.60
N PRO A 82 2.15 -10.48 -7.28
CA PRO A 82 2.86 -11.29 -8.26
C PRO A 82 1.94 -12.28 -9.01
N SER A 83 0.98 -12.88 -8.30
CA SER A 83 -0.03 -13.76 -8.91
C SER A 83 -1.06 -13.05 -9.79
N ASP A 84 -1.27 -11.74 -9.61
CA ASP A 84 -2.16 -10.96 -10.45
C ASP A 84 -1.56 -10.74 -11.85
N LEU A 85 -0.23 -10.72 -11.98
CA LEU A 85 0.45 -10.59 -13.27
C LEU A 85 0.05 -11.70 -14.23
N ASP A 86 0.02 -12.94 -13.75
CA ASP A 86 -0.37 -14.09 -14.55
C ASP A 86 -1.89 -14.20 -14.70
N LYS A 87 -2.63 -13.93 -13.61
CA LYS A 87 -4.11 -13.97 -13.62
C LYS A 87 -4.72 -13.01 -14.64
N TYR A 88 -4.18 -11.81 -14.77
CA TYR A 88 -4.67 -10.80 -15.72
C TYR A 88 -3.91 -10.81 -17.05
N SER A 89 -3.06 -11.82 -17.29
CA SER A 89 -2.27 -11.95 -18.52
C SER A 89 -1.51 -10.66 -18.87
N ILE A 90 -0.90 -10.03 -17.87
CA ILE A 90 -0.15 -8.79 -18.06
C ILE A 90 1.01 -9.07 -19.03
N PRO A 91 1.13 -8.33 -20.14
CA PRO A 91 2.15 -8.60 -21.15
C PRO A 91 3.57 -8.48 -20.58
N GLN A 92 4.49 -9.33 -21.06
CA GLN A 92 5.86 -9.37 -20.54
C GLN A 92 6.61 -8.06 -20.76
N GLN A 93 6.31 -7.31 -21.82
CA GLN A 93 6.88 -5.98 -22.07
C GLN A 93 6.51 -4.94 -21.00
N CYS A 94 5.46 -5.18 -20.21
CA CYS A 94 5.04 -4.34 -19.09
C CYS A 94 5.61 -4.85 -17.75
N ARG A 95 6.33 -5.97 -17.74
CA ARG A 95 6.97 -6.55 -16.55
C ARG A 95 8.44 -6.17 -16.54
N LEU A 96 8.94 -5.79 -15.37
CA LEU A 96 10.36 -5.54 -15.14
C LEU A 96 10.95 -6.73 -14.40
N GLU A 97 12.13 -7.19 -14.84
CA GLU A 97 12.88 -8.21 -14.12
C GLU A 97 13.39 -7.63 -12.80
N MET A 98 13.37 -8.45 -11.74
CA MET A 98 13.91 -8.05 -10.44
C MET A 98 15.42 -7.85 -10.53
N SER A 99 15.91 -6.72 -10.02
CA SER A 99 17.35 -6.49 -9.91
C SER A 99 17.95 -7.33 -8.79
N GLU A 100 19.29 -7.47 -8.77
CA GLU A 100 19.98 -8.09 -7.63
C GLU A 100 19.67 -7.39 -6.29
N HIS A 101 19.40 -6.08 -6.32
CA HIS A 101 19.04 -5.31 -5.13
C HIS A 101 17.66 -5.71 -4.60
N ASP A 102 16.70 -5.93 -5.49
CA ASP A 102 15.35 -6.36 -5.14
C ASP A 102 15.39 -7.78 -4.55
N LEU A 103 16.14 -8.68 -5.17
CA LEU A 103 16.33 -10.05 -4.69
C LEU A 103 16.97 -10.11 -3.30
N LYS A 104 17.93 -9.22 -3.01
CA LYS A 104 18.52 -9.11 -1.67
C LYS A 104 17.53 -8.55 -0.64
N THR A 105 16.66 -7.62 -1.05
CA THR A 105 15.69 -6.97 -0.17
C THR A 105 14.47 -7.84 0.13
N GLY A 106 14.10 -8.73 -0.81
CA GLY A 106 12.98 -9.66 -0.66
C GLY A 106 13.30 -10.97 0.07
N ARG A 107 14.58 -11.24 0.38
CA ARG A 107 15.02 -12.38 1.24
C ARG A 107 14.86 -12.05 2.72
#